data_AF-A0A7J3X5P7-F1
#
_entry.id   AF-A0A7J3X5P7-F1
#
_cell.length_a   1.000
_cell.length_b   1.000
_cell.length_c   1.000
_cell.angle_alpha   90.00
_cell.angle_beta   90.00
_cell.angle_gamma   90.00
#
_symmetry.space_group_name_H-M   'P 1'
#
loop_
_entity.id
_entity.type
_entity.pdbx_description
1 polymer ?
#
loop_
_entity_poly.entity_id
_entity_poly.type
_entity_poly.pdbx_seq_one_letter_code
_entity_poly.pdbx_strand_id
1 'polypeptide(L)'
;FSLPAGFIGAKLGRRRTMTLGLVVIVALLALVVYLPAVLGVEQLVAAIQAIFLLLGFAWALVNVNSLPTVVDMTTREKLGTHTGLYYFASQTAAITGPPLAGLFIDLAGYASLFPFSIVFLALSALTLQRVKRGEPRKGF
;
A
#
# COMPACT_ATOMS: atom_id res chain seq x y z
N PHE A 1 0.01 -15.14 -0.07
CA PHE A 1 -0.33 -14.54 1.23
C PHE A 1 -1.67 -13.76 1.24
N SER A 2 -2.42 -13.72 0.13
CA SER A 2 -3.68 -12.97 0.05
C SER A 2 -4.77 -13.49 1.00
N LEU A 3 -4.91 -14.81 1.14
CA LEU A 3 -5.88 -15.44 2.05
C LEU A 3 -5.61 -15.08 3.53
N PRO A 4 -4.40 -15.31 4.10
CA PRO A 4 -4.07 -14.86 5.46
C PRO A 4 -4.33 -13.37 5.70
N ALA A 5 -3.96 -12.51 4.76
CA ALA A 5 -4.15 -11.06 4.87
C ALA A 5 -5.62 -10.66 4.98
N GLY A 6 -6.52 -11.37 4.29
CA GLY A 6 -7.96 -11.18 4.38
C GLY A 6 -8.51 -11.57 5.76
N PHE A 7 -8.08 -12.72 6.29
CA PHE A 7 -8.49 -13.16 7.64
C PHE A 7 -7.99 -12.21 8.74
N ILE A 8 -6.75 -11.72 8.64
CA ILE A 8 -6.20 -10.72 9.56
C ILE A 8 -7.05 -9.45 9.52
N GLY A 9 -7.37 -8.96 8.31
CA GLY A 9 -8.21 -7.79 8.14
C GLY A 9 -9.62 -7.94 8.69
N ALA A 10 -10.22 -9.11 8.54
CA ALA A 10 -11.55 -9.42 9.09
C ALA A 10 -11.54 -9.46 10.63
N LYS A 11 -10.48 -9.99 11.25
CA LYS A 11 -10.41 -10.16 12.72
C LYS A 11 -9.90 -8.90 13.45
N LEU A 12 -8.87 -8.25 12.93
CA LEU A 12 -8.19 -7.11 13.56
C LEU A 12 -8.83 -5.76 13.20
N GLY A 13 -9.65 -5.75 12.14
CA GLY A 13 -10.21 -4.56 11.52
C GLY A 13 -9.39 -4.15 10.30
N ARG A 14 -10.08 -3.95 9.18
CA ARG A 14 -9.45 -3.70 7.87
C ARG A 14 -8.65 -2.42 7.85
N ARG A 15 -9.16 -1.32 8.42
CA ARG A 15 -8.43 -0.05 8.54
C ARG A 15 -7.08 -0.23 9.24
N ARG A 16 -7.08 -0.85 10.43
CA ARG A 16 -5.85 -1.09 11.21
C ARG A 16 -4.86 -1.97 10.46
N THR A 17 -5.36 -3.00 9.79
CA THR A 17 -4.54 -3.93 9.01
C THR A 17 -3.86 -3.25 7.82
N MET A 18 -4.61 -2.43 7.07
CA MET A 18 -4.07 -1.64 5.96
C MET A 18 -3.07 -0.58 6.45
N THR A 19 -3.37 0.12 7.55
CA THR A 19 -2.42 1.08 8.16
C THR A 19 -1.12 0.40 8.54
N LEU A 20 -1.19 -0.78 9.18
CA LEU A 20 0.00 -1.53 9.58
C LEU A 20 0.83 -1.95 8.36
N GLY A 21 0.18 -2.43 7.29
CA GLY A 21 0.85 -2.71 6.02
C GLY A 21 1.56 -1.49 5.45
N LEU A 22 0.88 -0.34 5.38
CA LEU A 22 1.47 0.91 4.87
C LEU A 22 2.67 1.39 5.69
N VAL A 23 2.58 1.35 7.03
CA VAL A 23 3.68 1.73 7.93
C VAL A 23 4.89 0.82 7.73
N VAL A 24 4.66 -0.50 7.62
CA VAL A 24 5.74 -1.46 7.35
C VAL A 24 6.39 -1.19 5.99
N ILE A 25 5.61 -0.93 4.94
CA ILE A 25 6.15 -0.59 3.61
C ILE A 25 7.02 0.66 3.69
N VAL A 26 6.54 1.74 4.33
CA VAL A 26 7.30 2.99 4.48
C VAL A 26 8.61 2.75 5.24
N ALA A 27 8.58 2.00 6.34
CA ALA A 27 9.78 1.69 7.11
C ALA A 27 10.80 0.87 6.31
N LEU A 28 10.34 -0.13 5.55
CA LEU A 28 11.18 -0.95 4.69
C LEU A 28 11.79 -0.16 3.54
N LEU A 29 11.04 0.73 2.90
CA LEU A 29 11.57 1.61 1.83
C LEU A 29 12.60 2.59 2.39
N ALA A 30 12.35 3.18 3.56
CA ALA A 30 13.32 4.06 4.23
C ALA A 30 14.62 3.30 4.56
N LEU A 31 14.51 2.04 4.99
CA LEU A 31 15.68 1.19 5.22
C LEU A 31 16.48 0.95 3.93
N VAL A 32 15.81 0.63 2.81
CA VAL A 32 16.47 0.40 1.51
C VAL A 32 17.27 1.61 1.05
N VAL A 33 16.81 2.84 1.33
CA VAL A 33 17.55 4.06 1.00
C VAL A 33 18.87 4.16 1.77
N TYR A 34 18.94 3.64 2.99
CA TYR A 34 20.11 3.73 3.86
C TYR A 34 21.13 2.60 3.65
N LEU A 35 20.68 1.40 3.23
CA LEU A 35 21.54 0.21 3.12
C LEU A 35 22.78 0.37 2.21
N PRO A 36 22.73 1.05 1.05
CA PRO A 36 23.90 1.23 0.19
C PRO A 36 25.05 1.99 0.86
N ALA A 37 24.78 2.78 1.90
CA ALA A 37 25.80 3.52 2.63
C ALA A 37 26.56 2.67 3.66
N VAL A 38 26.05 1.47 3.99
CA VAL A 38 26.55 0.65 5.11
C VAL A 38 27.03 -0.73 4.65
N LEU A 39 26.47 -1.27 3.57
CA LEU A 39 26.74 -2.63 3.11
C LEU A 39 27.58 -2.68 1.83
N GLY A 40 28.39 -3.74 1.71
CA GLY A 40 29.02 -4.13 0.44
C GLY A 40 28.00 -4.69 -0.54
N VAL A 41 28.39 -4.79 -1.82
CA VAL A 41 27.49 -5.11 -2.95
C VAL A 41 26.77 -6.46 -2.77
N GLU A 42 27.49 -7.52 -2.40
CA GLU A 42 26.92 -8.87 -2.19
C GLU A 42 25.87 -8.87 -1.06
N GLN A 43 26.19 -8.24 0.07
CA GLN A 43 25.28 -8.15 1.22
C GLN A 43 24.07 -7.25 0.92
N LEU A 44 24.27 -6.19 0.12
CA LEU A 44 23.21 -5.28 -0.29
C LEU A 44 22.16 -6.00 -1.14
N VAL A 45 22.57 -6.79 -2.12
CA VAL A 45 21.64 -7.55 -2.98
C VAL A 45 20.80 -8.52 -2.15
N ALA A 46 21.43 -9.29 -1.26
CA ALA A 46 20.73 -10.22 -0.37
C ALA A 46 19.75 -9.49 0.57
N ALA A 47 20.16 -8.33 1.13
CA ALA A 47 19.30 -7.52 1.99
C ALA A 47 18.08 -6.96 1.24
N ILE A 48 18.28 -6.44 0.02
CA ILE A 48 17.18 -5.95 -0.83
C ILE A 48 16.20 -7.06 -1.15
N GLN A 49 16.67 -8.26 -1.52
CA GLN A 49 15.80 -9.41 -1.79
C GLN A 49 14.95 -9.78 -0.58
N ALA A 50 15.54 -9.85 0.61
CA ALA A 50 14.83 -10.14 1.86
C ALA A 50 13.78 -9.05 2.17
N ILE A 51 14.12 -7.77 1.97
CA ILE A 51 13.19 -6.66 2.16
C ILE A 51 12.03 -6.71 1.16
N PHE A 52 12.29 -7.03 -0.10
CA PHE A 52 11.24 -7.15 -1.12
C PHE A 52 10.26 -8.29 -0.83
N LEU A 53 10.72 -9.38 -0.23
CA LEU A 53 9.84 -10.43 0.27
C LEU A 53 8.89 -9.91 1.35
N LEU A 54 9.41 -9.16 2.32
CA LEU A 54 8.62 -8.55 3.39
C LEU A 54 7.65 -7.48 2.86
N LEU A 55 8.09 -6.68 1.88
CA LEU A 55 7.25 -5.72 1.16
C LEU A 55 6.05 -6.42 0.50
N GLY A 56 6.25 -7.60 -0.09
CA GLY A 56 5.17 -8.39 -0.66
C GLY A 56 4.10 -8.79 0.37
N PHE A 57 4.52 -9.19 1.58
CA PHE A 57 3.58 -9.48 2.67
C PHE A 57 2.83 -8.24 3.15
N ALA A 58 3.54 -7.13 3.32
CA ALA A 58 2.92 -5.87 3.74
C ALA A 58 1.95 -5.32 2.69
N TRP A 59 2.27 -5.43 1.40
CA TRP A 59 1.39 -5.04 0.30
C TRP A 59 0.10 -5.86 0.25
N ALA A 60 0.20 -7.17 0.51
CA ALA A 60 -0.97 -8.03 0.58
C ALA A 60 -1.96 -7.60 1.68
N LEU A 61 -1.47 -7.10 2.82
CA LEU A 61 -2.35 -6.55 3.88
C LEU A 61 -3.17 -5.36 3.40
N VAL A 62 -2.59 -4.53 2.53
CA VAL A 62 -3.25 -3.35 1.96
C VAL A 62 -4.23 -3.79 0.88
N ASN A 63 -3.73 -4.39 -0.20
CA ASN A 63 -4.50 -4.63 -1.42
C ASN A 63 -5.71 -5.54 -1.23
N VAL A 64 -5.59 -6.58 -0.39
CA VAL A 64 -6.70 -7.52 -0.13
C VAL A 64 -7.85 -6.86 0.63
N ASN A 65 -7.57 -5.89 1.48
CA ASN A 65 -8.56 -5.27 2.35
C ASN A 65 -9.19 -4.01 1.74
N SER A 66 -8.58 -3.40 0.71
CA SER A 66 -9.06 -2.16 0.09
C SER A 66 -10.47 -2.27 -0.50
N LEU A 67 -10.68 -3.18 -1.45
CA LEU A 67 -11.98 -3.32 -2.13
C LEU A 67 -13.11 -3.72 -1.16
N PRO A 68 -12.95 -4.73 -0.28
CA PRO A 68 -13.96 -5.04 0.73
C PRO A 68 -14.32 -3.85 1.62
N THR A 69 -13.34 -3.01 1.99
CA THR A 69 -13.59 -1.83 2.83
C THR A 69 -14.50 -0.81 2.11
N VAL A 70 -14.31 -0.60 0.81
CA VAL A 70 -15.18 0.29 0.02
C VAL A 70 -16.58 -0.30 -0.15
N VAL A 71 -16.67 -1.60 -0.41
CA VAL A 71 -17.94 -2.32 -0.57
C VAL A 71 -18.77 -2.31 0.73
N ASP A 72 -18.12 -2.42 1.89
CA ASP A 72 -18.82 -2.45 3.18
C ASP A 72 -19.27 -1.06 3.65
N MET A 73 -18.88 0.02 2.97
CA MET A 73 -19.35 1.39 3.26
C MET A 73 -20.67 1.75 2.57
N THR A 74 -21.17 0.90 1.68
CA THR A 74 -22.32 1.22 0.82
C THR A 74 -23.49 0.25 0.98
N THR A 75 -24.63 0.60 0.38
CA THR A 75 -25.80 -0.28 0.28
C THR A 75 -25.74 -1.13 -0.99
N ARG A 76 -26.51 -2.22 -1.04
CA ARG A 76 -26.56 -3.11 -2.23
C ARG A 76 -26.92 -2.36 -3.51
N GLU A 77 -27.83 -1.40 -3.41
CA GLU A 77 -28.29 -0.55 -4.53
C GLU A 77 -27.15 0.32 -5.11
N LYS A 78 -26.20 0.75 -4.26
CA LYS A 78 -25.10 1.65 -4.62
C LYS A 78 -23.75 0.93 -4.75
N LEU A 79 -23.77 -0.40 -4.74
CA LEU A 79 -22.58 -1.24 -4.78
C LEU A 79 -21.76 -1.00 -6.05
N GLY A 80 -22.42 -1.05 -7.22
CA GLY A 80 -21.76 -0.84 -8.52
C GLY A 80 -21.10 0.53 -8.65
N THR A 81 -21.71 1.58 -8.09
CA THR A 81 -21.12 2.93 -8.10
C THR A 81 -19.86 3.00 -7.24
N HIS A 82 -19.85 2.38 -6.06
CA HIS A 82 -18.70 2.43 -5.16
C HIS A 82 -17.54 1.59 -5.67
N THR A 83 -17.81 0.40 -6.21
CA THR A 83 -16.79 -0.42 -6.87
C THR A 83 -16.28 0.26 -8.14
N GLY A 84 -17.18 0.91 -8.91
CA GLY A 84 -16.81 1.73 -10.06
C GLY A 84 -15.86 2.87 -9.69
N LEU A 85 -16.16 3.63 -8.63
CA LEU A 85 -15.28 4.70 -8.13
C LEU A 85 -13.92 4.16 -7.64
N TYR A 86 -13.92 3.01 -6.97
CA TYR A 86 -12.67 2.34 -6.56
C TYR A 86 -11.79 2.00 -7.76
N TYR A 87 -12.36 1.33 -8.77
CA TYR A 87 -11.59 0.97 -9.96
C TYR A 87 -11.23 2.20 -10.80
N PHE A 88 -12.11 3.19 -10.92
CA PHE A 88 -11.79 4.45 -11.58
C PHE A 88 -10.53 5.08 -10.95
N ALA A 89 -10.51 5.29 -9.63
CA ALA A 89 -9.35 5.84 -8.94
C ALA A 89 -8.09 4.97 -9.10
N SER A 90 -8.23 3.65 -8.97
CA SER A 90 -7.13 2.70 -9.12
C SER A 90 -6.53 2.71 -10.53
N GLN A 91 -7.37 2.72 -11.56
CA GLN A 91 -6.91 2.72 -12.95
C GLN A 91 -6.33 4.07 -13.34
N THR A 92 -6.90 5.19 -12.85
CA THR A 92 -6.29 6.51 -13.02
C THR A 92 -4.89 6.55 -12.40
N ALA A 93 -4.72 6.03 -11.18
CA ALA A 93 -3.40 5.95 -10.54
C ALA A 93 -2.44 5.05 -11.33
N ALA A 94 -2.91 3.92 -11.86
CA ALA A 94 -2.08 3.01 -12.66
C ALA A 94 -1.60 3.64 -13.99
N ILE A 95 -2.42 4.49 -14.61
CA ILE A 95 -2.07 5.20 -15.85
C ILE A 95 -1.17 6.41 -15.58
N THR A 96 -1.46 7.18 -14.53
CA THR A 96 -0.73 8.43 -14.21
C THR A 96 0.56 8.20 -13.43
N GLY A 97 0.67 7.09 -12.70
CA GLY A 97 1.82 6.75 -11.87
C GLY A 97 3.14 6.67 -12.65
N PRO A 98 3.24 5.87 -13.74
CA PRO A 98 4.49 5.73 -14.47
C PRO A 98 5.01 7.03 -15.11
N PRO A 99 4.18 7.86 -15.78
CA PRO A 99 4.65 9.16 -16.29
C PRO A 99 5.13 10.11 -15.18
N LEU A 100 4.41 10.17 -14.06
CA LEU A 100 4.84 11.00 -12.91
C LEU A 100 6.16 10.50 -12.33
N ALA A 101 6.30 9.19 -12.13
CA ALA A 101 7.54 8.59 -11.67
C ALA A 101 8.70 8.86 -12.64
N GLY A 102 8.46 8.74 -13.95
CA GLY A 102 9.43 9.07 -15.00
C GLY A 102 9.92 10.51 -14.92
N LEU A 103 9.02 11.47 -14.73
CA LEU A 103 9.38 12.89 -14.54
C LEU A 103 10.33 13.09 -13.35
N PHE A 104 10.10 12.40 -12.23
CA PHE A 104 11.02 12.47 -11.07
C PHE A 104 12.38 11.84 -11.38
N ILE A 105 12.41 10.74 -12.14
CA ILE A 105 13.67 10.12 -12.59
C ILE A 105 14.44 11.09 -13.51
N ASP A 106 13.77 11.75 -14.44
CA ASP A 106 14.43 12.67 -15.37
C ASP A 106 15.04 13.88 -14.65
N LEU A 107 14.41 14.35 -13.57
CA LEU A 107 14.86 15.53 -12.82
C LEU A 107 15.90 15.21 -11.75
N ALA A 108 15.80 14.06 -11.08
CA ALA A 108 16.57 13.75 -9.87
C ALA A 108 17.18 12.33 -9.85
N GLY A 109 17.11 11.61 -10.98
CA GLY A 109 17.64 10.26 -11.15
C GLY A 109 16.79 9.16 -10.49
N TYR A 110 17.20 7.90 -10.65
CA TYR A 110 16.46 6.73 -10.14
C TYR A 110 16.27 6.70 -8.62
N ALA A 111 17.21 7.30 -7.87
CA ALA A 111 17.11 7.37 -6.42
C ALA A 111 15.87 8.15 -5.94
N SER A 112 15.31 9.02 -6.77
CA SER A 112 14.09 9.80 -6.48
C SER A 112 12.82 8.95 -6.34
N LEU A 113 12.81 7.72 -6.86
CA LEU A 113 11.66 6.82 -6.77
C LEU A 113 11.34 6.39 -5.34
N PHE A 114 12.35 6.26 -4.49
CA PHE A 114 12.16 5.90 -3.09
C PHE A 114 11.46 7.01 -2.29
N PRO A 115 11.95 8.26 -2.25
CA PRO A 115 11.24 9.35 -1.58
C PRO A 115 9.88 9.64 -2.21
N PHE A 116 9.75 9.54 -3.54
CA PHE A 116 8.46 9.61 -4.23
C PHE A 116 7.47 8.58 -3.65
N SER A 117 7.86 7.30 -3.61
CA SER A 117 7.01 6.21 -3.11
C SER A 117 6.66 6.40 -1.63
N ILE A 118 7.65 6.77 -0.80
CA ILE A 118 7.46 7.00 0.64
C ILE A 118 6.43 8.10 0.90
N VAL A 119 6.52 9.22 0.17
CA VAL A 119 5.58 10.34 0.33
C VAL A 119 4.15 9.92 -0.03
N PHE A 120 3.95 9.26 -1.18
CA PHE A 120 2.61 8.81 -1.59
C PHE A 120 2.03 7.75 -0.65
N LEU A 121 2.85 6.83 -0.16
CA LEU A 121 2.41 5.81 0.81
C LEU A 121 2.09 6.41 2.18
N ALA A 122 2.86 7.41 2.63
CA ALA A 122 2.57 8.14 3.86
C ALA A 122 1.26 8.95 3.74
N LEU A 123 1.03 9.60 2.59
CA LEU A 123 -0.24 10.28 2.29
C LEU A 123 -1.42 9.29 2.24
N SER A 124 -1.21 8.10 1.67
CA SER A 124 -2.19 7.02 1.70
C SER A 124 -2.52 6.61 3.14
N ALA A 125 -1.50 6.41 3.99
CA ALA A 125 -1.69 6.08 5.40
C ALA A 125 -2.46 7.18 6.16
N LEU A 126 -2.19 8.45 5.86
CA LEU A 126 -2.88 9.60 6.47
C LEU A 126 -4.34 9.69 6.02
N THR A 127 -4.62 9.56 4.73
CA THR A 127 -5.99 9.61 4.20
C THR A 127 -6.82 8.43 4.69
N LEU A 128 -6.20 7.25 4.85
CA LEU A 128 -6.83 6.07 5.43
C LEU A 128 -7.32 6.30 6.87
N GLN A 129 -6.67 7.16 7.67
CA GLN A 129 -7.16 7.49 9.02
C GLN A 129 -8.51 8.23 9.01
N ARG A 130 -8.84 8.90 7.90
CA ARG A 130 -10.14 9.58 7.75
C ARG A 130 -11.29 8.62 7.45
N VAL A 131 -10.99 7.35 7.17
CA VAL A 131 -12.01 6.31 6.98
C VAL A 131 -12.64 5.96 8.33
N LYS A 132 -13.92 6.33 8.49
CA LYS A 132 -14.71 6.11 9.72
C LYS A 132 -15.76 5.01 9.59
N ARG A 133 -16.04 4.53 8.37
CA ARG A 133 -17.02 3.47 8.06
C ARG A 133 -16.31 2.35 7.26
N GLY A 134 -16.85 1.13 7.24
CA GLY A 134 -16.22 -0.03 6.56
C GLY A 134 -15.46 -0.99 7.47
N GLU A 135 -15.60 -0.88 8.80
CA GLU A 135 -15.18 -1.93 9.72
C GLU A 135 -16.09 -3.16 9.56
N PRO A 136 -15.55 -4.38 9.65
CA PRO A 136 -16.35 -5.59 9.59
C PRO A 136 -17.46 -5.52 10.65
N ARG A 137 -18.72 -5.73 10.23
CA ARG A 137 -19.86 -5.82 11.15
C ARG A 137 -19.51 -6.80 12.28
N LYS A 138 -19.53 -6.32 13.53
CA LYS A 138 -19.49 -7.21 14.70
C LYS A 138 -20.78 -8.03 14.70
N GLY A 139 -20.67 -9.30 14.33
CA GLY A 139 -21.72 -10.30 14.53
C GLY A 139 -22.65 -10.51 13.35
N PHE A 140 -23.05 -11.78 13.22
CA PHE A 140 -24.01 -12.37 12.30
C PHE A 140 -25.29 -11.55 12.12
#